data_AF-A0A8J8GC49-F1
#
_entry.id   AF-A0A8J8GC49-F1
#
_cell.length_a   1.000
_cell.length_b   1.000
_cell.length_c   1.000
_cell.angle_alpha   90.00
_cell.angle_beta   90.00
_cell.angle_gamma   90.00
#
_symmetry.space_group_name_H-M   'P 1'
#
loop_
_entity.id
_entity.type
_entity.pdbx_description
1 polymer ?
#
loop_
_entity_poly.entity_id
_entity_poly.type
_entity_poly.pdbx_seq_one_letter_code
_entity_poly.pdbx_strand_id
1 'polypeptide(L)'
;MHKIILLFSTAIAISLNAQVNKIFTNYKASINKQQNKNLQRVIKIEIINIGNWTNFEENSFWRFVKINDGNLSQILNTDSGIIRLSENTMNTQNWKDENGNFSFRSISEPFKISQEYISAKNEKNKNKNALVEKEIYETTAPISSFTFKIYTYLKDNTIENDKDLSKTINVYSENQLIKTFTYSFEDLMKIGGISIENYKLESTESKK
;
A
#
# COMPACT_ATOMS: atom_id res chain seq x y z
N MET A 1 -62.10 17.15 2.04
CA MET A 1 -61.02 17.41 3.03
C MET A 1 -60.26 16.16 3.51
N HIS A 2 -60.82 14.94 3.47
CA HIS A 2 -60.13 13.74 3.99
C HIS A 2 -58.95 13.22 3.16
N LYS A 3 -58.89 13.49 1.84
CA LYS A 3 -57.77 13.02 0.97
C LYS A 3 -56.45 13.78 1.15
N ILE A 4 -56.50 15.03 1.64
CA ILE A 4 -55.30 15.88 1.80
C ILE A 4 -54.51 15.46 3.05
N ILE A 5 -55.20 15.05 4.12
CA ILE A 5 -54.58 14.63 5.38
C ILE A 5 -53.77 13.32 5.21
N LEU A 6 -54.29 12.37 4.43
CA LEU A 6 -53.63 11.08 4.16
C LEU A 6 -52.32 11.21 3.33
N LEU A 7 -52.27 12.19 2.42
CA LEU A 7 -51.09 12.47 1.60
C LEU A 7 -49.97 13.15 2.42
N PHE A 8 -50.33 14.02 3.36
CA PHE A 8 -49.35 14.64 4.26
C PHE A 8 -48.75 13.65 5.24
N SER A 9 -49.54 12.75 5.83
CA SER A 9 -49.04 11.73 6.77
C SER A 9 -48.08 10.74 6.11
N THR A 10 -48.32 10.38 4.84
CA THR A 10 -47.46 9.45 4.08
C THR A 10 -46.15 10.11 3.66
N ALA A 11 -46.18 11.38 3.20
CA ALA A 11 -44.96 12.13 2.87
C ALA A 11 -44.05 12.33 4.09
N ILE A 12 -44.62 12.64 5.26
CA ILE A 12 -43.88 12.79 6.52
C ILE A 12 -43.22 11.45 6.91
N ALA A 13 -43.96 10.34 6.86
CA ALA A 13 -43.42 9.02 7.17
C ALA A 13 -42.28 8.59 6.23
N ILE A 14 -42.37 8.88 4.92
CA ILE A 14 -41.30 8.60 3.95
C ILE A 14 -40.06 9.46 4.27
N SER A 15 -40.23 10.74 4.61
CA SER A 15 -39.12 11.63 4.94
C SER A 15 -38.39 11.22 6.23
N LEU A 16 -39.14 10.76 7.24
CA LEU A 16 -38.60 10.24 8.50
C LEU A 16 -37.83 8.93 8.27
N ASN A 17 -38.40 7.99 7.51
CA ASN A 17 -37.70 6.74 7.16
C ASN A 17 -36.40 7.01 6.37
N ALA A 18 -36.40 7.96 5.44
CA ALA A 18 -35.20 8.35 4.72
C ALA A 18 -34.13 8.98 5.65
N GLN A 19 -34.53 9.83 6.59
CA GLN A 19 -33.60 10.41 7.58
C GLN A 19 -33.04 9.34 8.53
N VAL A 20 -33.88 8.43 9.04
CA VAL A 20 -33.46 7.34 9.93
C VAL A 20 -32.50 6.40 9.22
N ASN A 21 -32.79 6.02 7.97
CA ASN A 21 -31.88 5.21 7.16
C ASN A 21 -30.54 5.91 6.91
N LYS A 22 -30.55 7.23 6.67
CA LYS A 22 -29.32 8.02 6.52
C LYS A 22 -28.49 8.05 7.80
N ILE A 23 -29.12 8.28 8.96
CA ILE A 23 -28.46 8.26 10.27
C ILE A 23 -27.86 6.89 10.56
N PHE A 24 -28.62 5.81 10.32
CA PHE A 24 -28.18 4.44 10.57
C PHE A 24 -27.03 4.01 9.64
N THR A 25 -27.08 4.42 8.37
CA THR A 25 -26.00 4.20 7.41
C THR A 25 -24.73 4.95 7.81
N ASN A 26 -24.86 6.21 8.24
CA ASN A 26 -23.74 7.01 8.73
C ASN A 26 -23.13 6.41 10.00
N TYR A 27 -23.95 5.90 10.92
CA TYR A 27 -23.51 5.26 12.15
C TYR A 27 -22.79 3.91 11.89
N LYS A 28 -23.32 3.09 10.96
CA LYS A 28 -22.61 1.87 10.51
C LYS A 28 -21.28 2.21 9.83
N ALA A 29 -21.25 3.26 9.00
CA ALA A 29 -20.03 3.73 8.38
C ALA A 29 -19.01 4.22 9.41
N SER A 30 -19.44 4.92 10.47
CA SER A 30 -18.53 5.38 11.53
C SER A 30 -17.98 4.24 12.39
N ILE A 31 -18.80 3.26 12.77
CA ILE A 31 -18.32 2.05 13.49
C ILE A 31 -17.33 1.27 12.62
N ASN A 32 -17.67 1.01 11.35
CA ASN A 32 -16.78 0.29 10.45
C ASN A 32 -15.47 1.07 10.23
N LYS A 33 -15.52 2.40 10.12
CA LYS A 33 -14.31 3.23 10.02
C LYS A 33 -13.44 3.12 11.27
N GLN A 34 -14.04 3.05 12.46
CA GLN A 34 -13.32 2.94 13.73
C GLN A 34 -12.73 1.53 13.95
N GLN A 35 -13.48 0.47 13.69
CA GLN A 35 -12.97 -0.92 13.78
C GLN A 35 -11.84 -1.18 12.79
N ASN A 36 -11.96 -0.68 11.56
CA ASN A 36 -10.91 -0.86 10.57
C ASN A 36 -9.68 0.02 10.86
N LYS A 37 -9.81 1.15 11.55
CA LYS A 37 -8.66 1.98 11.98
C LYS A 37 -7.71 1.20 12.91
N ASN A 38 -8.24 0.31 13.74
CA ASN A 38 -7.44 -0.59 14.59
C ASN A 38 -6.66 -1.66 13.80
N LEU A 39 -6.97 -1.83 12.51
CA LEU A 39 -6.27 -2.73 11.58
C LEU A 39 -5.22 -1.99 10.74
N GLN A 40 -4.99 -0.70 11.01
CA GLN A 40 -4.00 0.08 10.29
C GLN A 40 -2.83 0.48 11.18
N ARG A 41 -1.63 0.45 10.63
CA ARG A 41 -0.43 0.94 11.34
C ARG A 41 0.51 1.69 10.42
N VAL A 42 1.25 2.61 11.01
CA VAL A 42 2.48 3.10 10.40
C VAL A 42 3.50 1.97 10.46
N ILE A 43 4.15 1.71 9.34
CA ILE A 43 5.21 0.71 9.24
C ILE A 43 6.50 1.33 8.70
N LYS A 44 7.60 0.70 9.10
CA LYS A 44 8.92 0.91 8.52
C LYS A 44 9.38 -0.40 7.90
N ILE A 45 9.79 -0.36 6.66
CA ILE A 45 10.36 -1.49 5.92
C ILE A 45 11.85 -1.20 5.74
N GLU A 46 12.68 -2.13 6.19
CA GLU A 46 14.13 -2.08 6.03
C GLU A 46 14.54 -3.24 5.13
N ILE A 47 15.20 -2.93 4.03
CA ILE A 47 15.80 -3.92 3.12
C ILE A 47 17.31 -3.89 3.36
N ILE A 48 17.90 -5.06 3.59
CA ILE A 48 19.33 -5.25 3.78
C ILE A 48 19.82 -6.21 2.70
N ASN A 49 20.79 -5.75 1.91
CA ASN A 49 21.46 -6.51 0.87
C ASN A 49 22.83 -6.96 1.40
N ILE A 50 23.00 -8.27 1.59
CA ILE A 50 24.22 -8.86 2.16
C ILE A 50 25.06 -9.44 1.02
N GLY A 51 26.36 -9.14 1.03
CA GLY A 51 27.33 -9.58 0.02
C GLY A 51 27.62 -8.53 -1.07
N ASN A 52 28.31 -8.93 -2.14
CA ASN A 52 28.77 -8.04 -3.19
C ASN A 52 27.75 -7.85 -4.34
N TRP A 53 26.98 -6.77 -4.27
CA TRP A 53 25.92 -6.47 -5.25
C TRP A 53 26.37 -5.58 -6.42
N THR A 54 27.67 -5.30 -6.60
CA THR A 54 28.15 -4.33 -7.60
C THR A 54 27.71 -4.65 -9.03
N ASN A 55 27.58 -5.94 -9.37
CA ASN A 55 27.19 -6.40 -10.71
C ASN A 55 25.68 -6.57 -10.89
N PHE A 56 24.86 -6.11 -9.94
CA PHE A 56 23.43 -6.30 -9.98
C PHE A 56 22.68 -4.97 -10.01
N GLU A 57 21.50 -5.00 -10.62
CA GLU A 57 20.49 -3.94 -10.58
C GLU A 57 19.15 -4.54 -10.13
N GLU A 58 18.30 -3.71 -9.55
CA GLU A 58 16.97 -4.13 -9.17
C GLU A 58 15.87 -3.19 -9.67
N ASN A 59 14.69 -3.77 -9.85
CA ASN A 59 13.44 -3.05 -10.03
C ASN A 59 12.47 -3.50 -8.93
N SER A 60 11.84 -2.54 -8.28
CA SER A 60 10.83 -2.78 -7.26
C SER A 60 9.48 -2.20 -7.65
N PHE A 61 8.42 -2.91 -7.25
CA PHE A 61 7.04 -2.44 -7.26
C PHE A 61 6.47 -2.56 -5.86
N TRP A 62 5.77 -1.51 -5.44
CA TRP A 62 5.15 -1.43 -4.14
C TRP A 62 3.71 -0.99 -4.28
N ARG A 63 2.86 -1.52 -3.41
CA ARG A 63 1.48 -1.09 -3.29
C ARG A 63 1.11 -1.06 -1.82
N PHE A 64 0.64 0.10 -1.37
CA PHE A 64 0.18 0.30 -0.01
C PHE A 64 -1.32 0.54 -0.03
N VAL A 65 -2.07 -0.16 0.83
CA VAL A 65 -3.52 -0.02 0.95
C VAL A 65 -3.83 0.60 2.29
N LYS A 66 -4.69 1.62 2.30
CA LYS A 66 -5.22 2.23 3.53
C LYS A 66 -6.73 2.42 3.42
N ILE A 67 -7.38 2.69 4.55
CA ILE A 67 -8.78 3.10 4.57
C ILE A 67 -8.90 4.51 4.00
N ASN A 68 -9.92 4.74 3.18
CA ASN A 68 -10.25 6.08 2.71
C ASN A 68 -10.84 6.91 3.86
N ASP A 69 -10.05 7.86 4.33
CA ASP A 69 -10.42 8.83 5.35
C ASP A 69 -10.55 10.25 4.80
N GLY A 70 -10.39 10.43 3.48
CA GLY A 70 -10.34 11.72 2.81
C GLY A 70 -8.94 12.35 2.75
N ASN A 71 -7.96 11.81 3.47
CA ASN A 71 -6.58 12.27 3.36
C ASN A 71 -5.88 11.57 2.19
N LEU A 72 -5.64 12.32 1.12
CA LEU A 72 -4.99 11.85 -0.11
C LEU A 72 -3.50 12.24 -0.19
N SER A 73 -2.84 12.47 0.95
CA SER A 73 -1.39 12.69 1.05
C SER A 73 -0.59 11.42 0.76
N GLN A 74 0.51 11.56 0.00
CA GLN A 74 1.40 10.45 -0.36
C GLN A 74 1.84 9.60 0.85
N ILE A 75 1.72 8.27 0.74
CA ILE A 75 2.02 7.30 1.81
C ILE A 75 3.51 7.16 2.09
N LEU A 76 4.38 7.18 1.09
CA LEU A 76 5.83 7.09 1.28
C LEU A 76 6.48 8.41 0.92
N ASN A 77 7.53 8.80 1.63
CA ASN A 77 8.41 9.84 1.12
C ASN A 77 9.26 9.28 -0.04
N THR A 78 9.26 9.96 -1.19
CA THR A 78 10.04 9.60 -2.39
C THR A 78 11.37 10.36 -2.49
N ASP A 79 11.71 11.19 -1.50
CA ASP A 79 12.96 11.96 -1.47
C ASP A 79 14.22 11.07 -1.44
N SER A 80 14.08 9.76 -1.18
CA SER A 80 15.21 8.82 -1.22
C SER A 80 15.82 8.66 -2.61
N GLY A 81 15.11 9.05 -3.68
CA GLY A 81 15.56 8.91 -5.06
C GLY A 81 15.55 7.47 -5.60
N ILE A 82 15.19 6.48 -4.77
CA ILE A 82 15.21 5.06 -5.15
C ILE A 82 13.85 4.61 -5.69
N ILE A 83 12.77 5.13 -5.13
CA ILE A 83 11.39 4.87 -5.56
C ILE A 83 10.72 6.18 -5.98
N ARG A 84 9.71 6.06 -6.84
CA ARG A 84 8.83 7.15 -7.22
C ARG A 84 7.39 6.71 -7.19
N LEU A 85 6.51 7.69 -7.03
CA LEU A 85 5.08 7.48 -7.15
C LEU A 85 4.75 7.00 -8.57
N SER A 86 3.98 5.91 -8.67
CA SER A 86 3.54 5.40 -9.96
C SER A 86 2.49 6.35 -10.55
N GLU A 87 2.80 6.92 -11.70
CA GLU A 87 1.89 7.81 -12.42
C GLU A 87 0.71 7.02 -13.00
N ASN A 88 -0.50 7.59 -12.93
CA ASN A 88 -1.61 7.11 -13.75
C ASN A 88 -1.55 7.70 -15.17
N THR A 89 -2.18 7.05 -16.15
CA THR A 89 -2.25 7.52 -17.55
C THR A 89 -2.92 8.88 -17.73
N MET A 90 -3.57 9.41 -16.68
CA MET A 90 -4.25 10.70 -16.69
C MET A 90 -3.53 11.78 -15.86
N ASN A 91 -2.29 11.54 -15.41
CA ASN A 91 -1.38 12.46 -14.69
C ASN A 91 -1.95 13.23 -13.47
N THR A 92 -3.15 12.93 -12.97
CA THR A 92 -3.81 13.79 -11.98
C THR A 92 -4.04 13.16 -10.61
N GLN A 93 -4.13 11.83 -10.50
CA GLN A 93 -4.51 11.19 -9.23
C GLN A 93 -3.89 9.78 -9.10
N ASN A 94 -2.77 9.67 -8.38
CA ASN A 94 -2.01 8.41 -8.23
C ASN A 94 -2.55 7.46 -7.16
N TRP A 95 -3.76 7.71 -6.63
CA TRP A 95 -4.44 6.69 -5.86
C TRP A 95 -5.22 5.76 -6.77
N LYS A 96 -5.72 4.68 -6.20
CA LYS A 96 -6.56 3.64 -6.81
C LYS A 96 -7.49 3.08 -5.74
N ASP A 97 -8.50 2.31 -6.11
CA ASP A 97 -9.23 1.46 -5.14
C ASP A 97 -8.33 0.31 -4.60
N GLU A 98 -8.86 -0.57 -3.74
CA GLU A 98 -8.11 -1.74 -3.21
C GLU A 98 -7.81 -2.82 -4.24
N ASN A 99 -8.34 -2.73 -5.47
CA ASN A 99 -8.08 -3.66 -6.57
C ASN A 99 -7.16 -3.06 -7.65
N GLY A 100 -6.89 -1.76 -7.60
CA GLY A 100 -5.99 -1.07 -8.53
C GLY A 100 -6.73 -0.31 -9.63
N ASN A 101 -8.06 -0.17 -9.53
CA ASN A 101 -8.85 0.58 -10.50
C ASN A 101 -8.76 2.09 -10.27
N PHE A 102 -8.79 2.84 -11.36
CA PHE A 102 -8.76 4.31 -11.35
C PHE A 102 -10.14 4.90 -11.02
N SER A 103 -10.18 5.89 -10.11
CA SER A 103 -11.27 6.86 -9.83
C SER A 103 -11.56 6.98 -8.34
N PHE A 104 -11.19 8.11 -7.73
CA PHE A 104 -11.64 8.50 -6.38
C PHE A 104 -11.58 10.03 -6.29
N ARG A 105 -12.72 10.68 -6.05
CA ARG A 105 -12.79 12.13 -5.83
C ARG A 105 -13.48 12.51 -4.51
N SER A 106 -13.78 11.54 -3.63
CA SER A 106 -14.52 11.80 -2.40
C SER A 106 -14.28 10.76 -1.30
N ILE A 107 -14.55 11.14 -0.04
CA ILE A 107 -14.66 10.25 1.14
C ILE A 107 -15.79 9.21 0.96
N SER A 108 -16.76 9.49 0.07
CA SER A 108 -17.88 8.58 -0.25
C SER A 108 -17.54 7.50 -1.29
N GLU A 109 -16.37 7.58 -1.92
CA GLU A 109 -15.86 6.57 -2.86
C GLU A 109 -14.81 5.69 -2.15
N PRO A 110 -14.28 4.62 -2.77
CA PRO A 110 -14.04 3.29 -2.16
C PRO A 110 -13.53 3.28 -0.70
N PHE A 111 -14.05 2.35 0.11
CA PHE A 111 -13.71 2.23 1.54
C PHE A 111 -12.21 2.04 1.80
N LYS A 112 -11.51 1.36 0.90
CA LYS A 112 -10.05 1.24 0.89
C LYS A 112 -9.50 1.78 -0.42
N ILE A 113 -8.41 2.51 -0.29
CA ILE A 113 -7.67 3.10 -1.38
C ILE A 113 -6.23 2.61 -1.33
N SER A 114 -5.57 2.61 -2.47
CA SER A 114 -4.19 2.21 -2.59
C SER A 114 -3.36 3.23 -3.35
N GLN A 115 -2.06 3.22 -3.08
CA GLN A 115 -1.08 4.01 -3.81
C GLN A 115 0.07 3.09 -4.19
N GLU A 116 0.52 3.22 -5.44
CA GLU A 116 1.55 2.38 -6.02
C GLU A 116 2.84 3.16 -6.24
N TYR A 117 3.96 2.49 -6.04
CA TYR A 117 5.29 3.04 -6.26
C TYR A 117 6.12 2.05 -7.07
N ILE A 118 7.02 2.60 -7.85
CA ILE A 118 7.95 1.84 -8.68
C ILE A 118 9.36 2.38 -8.47
N SER A 119 10.37 1.59 -8.84
CA SER A 119 11.74 2.08 -8.93
C SER A 119 11.80 3.39 -9.74
N ALA A 120 12.55 4.35 -9.22
CA ALA A 120 12.91 5.55 -9.96
C ALA A 120 13.69 5.18 -11.23
N LYS A 121 13.68 6.07 -12.22
CA LYS A 121 14.48 5.87 -13.43
C LYS A 121 15.93 6.26 -13.17
N ASN A 122 16.85 5.42 -13.59
CA ASN A 122 18.28 5.74 -13.59
C ASN A 122 18.64 6.71 -14.75
N GLU A 123 19.92 7.10 -14.83
CA GLU A 123 20.46 7.98 -15.89
C GLU A 123 20.24 7.45 -17.31
N LYS A 124 20.06 6.13 -17.46
CA LYS A 124 19.74 5.46 -18.74
C LYS A 124 18.23 5.36 -18.99
N ASN A 125 17.40 6.08 -18.24
CA ASN A 125 15.93 6.08 -18.34
C ASN A 125 15.28 4.69 -18.11
N LYS A 126 15.95 3.79 -17.39
CA LYS A 126 15.46 2.45 -17.03
C LYS A 126 15.03 2.43 -15.56
N ASN A 127 13.96 1.70 -15.24
CA ASN A 127 13.56 1.40 -13.85
C ASN A 127 14.46 0.29 -13.29
N LYS A 128 15.76 0.53 -13.27
CA LYS A 128 16.79 -0.42 -12.80
C LYS A 128 17.81 0.37 -12.01
N ASN A 129 17.79 0.19 -10.71
CA ASN A 129 18.65 0.94 -9.80
C ASN A 129 19.78 0.06 -9.30
N ALA A 130 20.92 0.69 -9.02
CA ALA A 130 21.98 0.00 -8.31
C ALA A 130 21.48 -0.40 -6.92
N LEU A 131 21.86 -1.60 -6.47
CA LEU A 131 21.55 -2.02 -5.11
C LEU A 131 22.48 -1.30 -4.13
N VAL A 132 21.89 -0.76 -3.08
CA VAL A 132 22.60 -0.24 -1.92
C VAL A 132 22.57 -1.26 -0.80
N GLU A 133 23.52 -1.21 0.14
CA GLU A 133 23.57 -2.17 1.26
C GLU A 133 22.29 -2.16 2.09
N LYS A 134 21.68 -0.98 2.27
CA LYS A 134 20.53 -0.80 3.12
C LYS A 134 19.58 0.26 2.59
N GLU A 135 18.29 -0.05 2.61
CA GLU A 135 17.20 0.86 2.24
C GLU A 135 16.16 0.90 3.36
N ILE A 136 15.57 2.07 3.61
CA ILE A 136 14.56 2.26 4.62
C ILE A 136 13.39 3.04 4.01
N TYR A 137 12.19 2.47 4.14
CA TYR A 137 10.94 3.07 3.71
C TYR A 137 9.99 3.17 4.89
N GLU A 138 9.52 4.37 5.22
CA GLU A 138 8.55 4.58 6.30
C GLU A 138 7.27 5.19 5.75
N THR A 139 6.14 4.66 6.19
CA THR A 139 4.83 5.17 5.79
C THR A 139 4.47 6.41 6.61
N THR A 140 4.09 7.49 5.94
CA THR A 140 3.61 8.73 6.54
C THR A 140 2.16 8.64 7.06
N ALA A 141 1.43 7.58 6.65
CA ALA A 141 0.06 7.31 7.05
C ALA A 141 -0.12 5.84 7.42
N PRO A 142 -1.05 5.51 8.36
CA PRO A 142 -1.38 4.14 8.67
C PRO A 142 -1.92 3.39 7.46
N ILE A 143 -1.39 2.19 7.20
CA ILE A 143 -1.82 1.30 6.12
C ILE A 143 -2.47 0.04 6.71
N SER A 144 -3.38 -0.60 5.99
CA SER A 144 -3.96 -1.90 6.38
C SER A 144 -3.15 -3.10 5.84
N SER A 145 -2.53 -2.92 4.67
CA SER A 145 -1.77 -3.97 4.01
C SER A 145 -0.82 -3.40 2.98
N PHE A 146 0.16 -4.21 2.57
CA PHE A 146 1.03 -3.88 1.46
C PHE A 146 1.32 -5.09 0.57
N THR A 147 1.64 -4.81 -0.68
CA THR A 147 2.23 -5.75 -1.63
C THR A 147 3.57 -5.20 -2.07
N PHE A 148 4.53 -6.09 -2.23
CA PHE A 148 5.89 -5.75 -2.57
C PHE A 148 6.48 -6.79 -3.52
N LYS A 149 7.18 -6.33 -4.56
CA LYS A 149 7.84 -7.19 -5.53
C LYS A 149 9.21 -6.63 -5.90
N ILE A 150 10.25 -7.45 -5.85
CA ILE A 150 11.60 -7.11 -6.36
C ILE A 150 11.98 -8.08 -7.46
N TYR A 151 12.52 -7.54 -8.54
CA TYR A 151 13.23 -8.28 -9.55
C TYR A 151 14.69 -7.86 -9.54
N THR A 152 15.58 -8.83 -9.41
CA THR A 152 17.03 -8.62 -9.44
C THR A 152 17.56 -9.07 -10.80
N TYR A 153 18.51 -8.31 -11.35
CA TYR A 153 19.10 -8.55 -12.66
C TYR A 153 20.61 -8.42 -12.59
N LEU A 154 21.32 -9.29 -13.33
CA LEU A 154 22.74 -9.08 -13.63
C LEU A 154 22.91 -7.89 -14.60
N LYS A 155 23.95 -7.09 -14.36
CA LYS A 155 24.43 -6.07 -15.30
C LYS A 155 25.10 -6.74 -16.51
N ASP A 156 24.99 -6.09 -17.66
CA ASP A 156 25.57 -6.42 -18.97
C ASP A 156 26.65 -7.54 -18.97
N ASN A 157 26.25 -8.78 -19.28
CA ASN A 157 27.10 -9.95 -19.50
C ASN A 157 28.18 -10.28 -18.43
N THR A 158 28.03 -9.82 -17.19
CA THR A 158 28.94 -10.25 -16.11
C THR A 158 28.70 -11.71 -15.73
N ILE A 159 29.78 -12.47 -15.56
CA ILE A 159 29.73 -13.86 -15.11
C ILE A 159 29.24 -13.90 -13.66
N GLU A 160 28.28 -14.79 -13.40
CA GLU A 160 27.64 -15.05 -12.12
C GLU A 160 28.63 -15.74 -11.16
N ASN A 161 29.32 -14.96 -10.31
CA ASN A 161 30.38 -15.49 -9.46
C ASN A 161 30.06 -15.52 -7.96
N ASP A 162 29.02 -14.82 -7.47
CA ASP A 162 28.76 -14.68 -6.03
C ASP A 162 27.45 -15.33 -5.61
N LYS A 163 27.55 -16.52 -5.02
CA LYS A 163 26.40 -17.25 -4.41
C LYS A 163 26.13 -16.85 -2.96
N ASP A 164 27.04 -16.10 -2.34
CA ASP A 164 26.92 -15.66 -0.94
C ASP A 164 26.02 -14.42 -0.76
N LEU A 165 25.28 -14.07 -1.81
CA LEU A 165 24.34 -12.97 -1.83
C LEU A 165 23.03 -13.37 -1.14
N SER A 166 22.54 -12.51 -0.25
CA SER A 166 21.22 -12.67 0.35
C SER A 166 20.56 -11.32 0.61
N LYS A 167 19.23 -11.34 0.74
CA LYS A 167 18.44 -10.15 1.04
C LYS A 167 17.55 -10.44 2.24
N THR A 168 17.58 -9.53 3.21
CA THR A 168 16.69 -9.55 4.37
C THR A 168 15.76 -8.36 4.32
N ILE A 169 14.49 -8.58 4.57
CA ILE A 169 13.46 -7.55 4.63
C ILE A 169 12.81 -7.60 5.99
N ASN A 170 13.04 -6.57 6.78
CA ASN A 170 12.45 -6.40 8.09
C ASN A 170 11.28 -5.42 8.01
N VAL A 171 10.16 -5.80 8.58
CA VAL A 171 8.97 -4.97 8.72
C VAL A 171 8.80 -4.65 10.19
N TYR A 172 8.75 -3.36 10.49
CA TYR A 172 8.55 -2.83 11.82
C TYR A 172 7.23 -2.08 11.90
N SER A 173 6.62 -2.09 13.07
CA SER A 173 5.54 -1.18 13.42
C SER A 173 5.74 -0.72 14.87
N GLU A 174 5.53 0.57 15.13
CA GLU A 174 5.75 1.15 16.48
C GLU A 174 7.15 0.83 17.03
N ASN A 175 8.17 0.86 16.16
CA ASN A 175 9.55 0.48 16.45
C ASN A 175 9.79 -0.98 16.87
N GLN A 176 8.78 -1.84 16.81
CA GLN A 176 8.89 -3.27 17.06
C GLN A 176 8.99 -4.04 15.74
N LEU A 177 9.91 -5.01 15.66
CA LEU A 177 10.01 -5.92 14.53
C LEU A 177 8.79 -6.85 14.53
N ILE A 178 7.96 -6.78 13.48
CA ILE A 178 6.76 -7.61 13.35
C ILE A 178 6.93 -8.76 12.37
N LYS A 179 7.84 -8.63 11.40
CA LYS A 179 8.12 -9.68 10.42
C LYS A 179 9.50 -9.54 9.81
N THR A 180 10.14 -10.68 9.55
CA THR A 180 11.36 -10.77 8.75
C THR A 180 11.12 -11.75 7.60
N PHE A 181 11.59 -11.36 6.41
CA PHE A 181 11.69 -12.23 5.24
C PHE A 181 13.16 -12.32 4.84
N THR A 182 13.64 -13.53 4.57
CA THR A 182 15.01 -13.76 4.14
C THR A 182 14.98 -14.52 2.83
N TYR A 183 15.75 -14.04 1.86
CA TYR A 183 15.82 -14.60 0.52
C TYR A 183 17.28 -14.90 0.18
N SER A 184 17.49 -16.11 -0.34
CA SER A 184 18.78 -16.51 -0.90
C SER A 184 19.02 -15.90 -2.28
N PHE A 185 20.25 -15.99 -2.77
CA PHE A 185 20.57 -15.66 -4.15
C PHE A 185 19.64 -16.36 -5.15
N GLU A 186 19.40 -17.67 -4.97
CA GLU A 186 18.55 -18.46 -5.86
C GLU A 186 17.10 -17.93 -5.88
N ASP A 187 16.58 -17.51 -4.72
CA ASP A 187 15.25 -16.90 -4.65
C ASP A 187 15.16 -15.59 -5.44
N LEU A 188 16.22 -14.78 -5.37
CA LEU A 188 16.29 -13.47 -6.02
C LEU A 188 16.41 -13.57 -7.54
N MET A 189 16.99 -14.67 -8.03
CA MET A 189 17.18 -14.94 -9.47
C MET A 189 16.03 -15.73 -10.11
N LYS A 190 15.01 -16.15 -9.34
CA LYS A 190 13.83 -16.84 -9.89
C LYS A 190 13.13 -15.97 -10.94
N ILE A 191 12.60 -16.63 -11.97
CA ILE A 191 11.71 -16.00 -12.94
C ILE A 191 10.48 -15.48 -12.18
N GLY A 192 10.30 -14.16 -12.18
CA GLY A 192 9.26 -13.50 -11.40
C GLY A 192 9.76 -12.76 -10.15
N GLY A 193 11.04 -12.93 -9.78
CA GLY A 193 11.64 -12.28 -8.61
C GLY A 193 11.03 -12.73 -7.29
N ILE A 194 11.24 -11.94 -6.24
CA ILE A 194 10.62 -12.15 -4.93
C ILE A 194 9.33 -11.32 -4.82
N SER A 195 8.30 -11.90 -4.23
CA SER A 195 6.97 -11.29 -4.09
C SER A 195 6.41 -11.52 -2.69
N ILE A 196 5.92 -10.45 -2.07
CA ILE A 196 5.10 -10.47 -0.85
C ILE A 196 3.74 -9.91 -1.26
N GLU A 197 2.72 -10.74 -1.25
CA GLU A 197 1.39 -10.36 -1.74
C GLU A 197 0.42 -10.11 -0.59
N ASN A 198 -0.20 -8.93 -0.60
CA ASN A 198 -1.30 -8.55 0.29
C ASN A 198 -1.03 -8.87 1.76
N TYR A 199 0.20 -8.60 2.24
CA TYR A 199 0.54 -8.79 3.65
C TYR A 199 -0.33 -7.87 4.51
N LYS A 200 -1.21 -8.48 5.30
CA LYS A 200 -2.13 -7.78 6.20
C LYS A 200 -1.42 -7.48 7.52
N LEU A 201 -1.57 -6.27 8.01
CA LEU A 201 -1.12 -5.93 9.35
C LEU A 201 -2.13 -6.50 10.35
N GLU A 202 -1.75 -7.56 11.07
CA GLU A 202 -2.62 -8.16 12.09
C GLU A 202 -2.87 -7.15 13.24
N SER A 203 -4.08 -7.17 13.80
CA SER A 203 -4.36 -6.46 15.06
C SER A 203 -3.61 -7.14 16.20
N THR A 204 -2.90 -6.38 17.04
CA THR A 204 -2.24 -6.91 18.24
C THR A 204 -3.23 -7.19 19.37
N GLU A 205 -4.54 -7.08 19.13
CA GLU A 205 -5.57 -7.54 20.04
C GLU A 205 -5.71 -9.07 19.97
N SER A 206 -4.74 -9.79 20.54
CA SER A 206 -4.92 -11.10 21.21
C SER A 206 -3.58 -11.82 21.43
N LYS A 207 -2.77 -11.33 22.36
CA LYS A 207 -1.97 -12.19 23.25
C LYS A 207 -2.00 -11.59 24.65
N LYS A 208 -3.11 -11.81 25.35
CA LYS A 208 -3.15 -11.81 26.82
C LYS A 208 -3.29 -13.25 27.25
#